data_AF-A0AAW3U9M7-F1
#
_entry.id   AF-A0AAW3U9M7-F1
#
_cell.length_a   1.000
_cell.length_b   1.000
_cell.length_c   1.000
_cell.angle_alpha   90.00
_cell.angle_beta   90.00
_cell.angle_gamma   90.00
#
_symmetry.space_group_name_H-M   'P 1'
#
loop_
_entity.id
_entity.type
_entity.pdbx_description
1 polymer ?
#
loop_
_entity_poly.entity_id
_entity_poly.type
_entity_poly.pdbx_seq_one_letter_code
_entity_poly.pdbx_strand_id
1 'polypeptide(L)' 'MTDTVTQDMSKILQTKAADPSGERLRNLEAALDATAQQIRVRWSAASDQTSRNDFNVLHDGITAARNIVAHIAGMS' A
#
# COMPACT_ATOMS: atom_id res chain seq x y z
N MET A 1 4.92 6.07 17.19
CA MET A 1 4.23 5.42 16.06
C MET A 1 3.79 6.47 15.03
N THR A 2 3.26 7.62 15.46
CA THR A 2 2.86 8.75 14.60
C THR A 2 4.01 9.35 13.77
N ASP A 3 5.23 9.37 14.32
CA ASP A 3 6.39 9.98 13.65
C ASP A 3 6.82 9.19 12.40
N THR A 4 6.80 7.86 12.46
CA THR A 4 7.15 7.00 11.32
C THR A 4 6.15 7.16 10.18
N VAL A 5 4.86 7.18 10.50
CA VAL A 5 3.80 7.41 9.49
C VAL A 5 3.95 8.78 8.85
N THR A 6 4.23 9.83 9.65
CA THR A 6 4.45 11.18 9.14
C THR A 6 5.69 11.26 8.25
N GLN A 7 6.77 10.58 8.62
CA GLN A 7 7.99 10.51 7.84
C GLN A 7 7.76 9.79 6.50
N ASP A 8 7.02 8.68 6.51
CA ASP A 8 6.76 7.91 5.29
C ASP A 8 5.81 8.67 4.35
N MET A 9 4.77 9.35 4.86
CA MET A 9 3.96 10.27 4.05
C MET A 9 4.80 11.39 3.43
N SER A 10 5.74 11.95 4.21
CA SER A 10 6.65 12.99 3.72
C SER A 10 7.53 12.48 2.56
N LYS A 11 8.01 11.24 2.62
CA LYS A 11 8.76 10.62 1.50
C LYS A 11 7.90 10.45 0.25
N ILE A 12 6.61 10.09 0.40
CA ILE A 12 5.69 9.96 -0.73
C ILE A 12 5.43 11.34 -1.37
N LEU A 13 5.23 12.38 -0.56
CA LEU A 13 5.11 13.76 -1.04
C LEU A 13 6.37 14.24 -1.76
N GLN A 14 7.56 13.95 -1.23
CA GLN A 14 8.83 14.25 -1.90
C GLN A 14 8.97 13.50 -3.23
N THR A 15 8.55 12.24 -3.27
CA THR A 15 8.56 11.43 -4.50
C THR A 15 7.67 12.06 -5.56
N LYS A 16 6.48 12.53 -5.18
CA LYS A 16 5.59 13.27 -6.07
C LYS A 16 6.24 14.55 -6.61
N ALA A 17 6.78 15.38 -5.72
CA ALA A 17 7.39 16.65 -6.10
C ALA A 17 8.59 16.45 -7.05
N ALA A 18 9.33 15.35 -6.89
CA ALA A 18 10.47 14.98 -7.73
C ALA A 18 10.08 14.28 -9.05
N ASP A 19 8.81 13.91 -9.25
CA ASP A 19 8.33 13.21 -10.45
C ASP A 19 7.06 13.88 -11.02
N PRO A 20 7.22 14.91 -11.87
CA PRO A 20 6.10 15.60 -12.50
C PRO A 20 5.22 14.70 -13.38
N SER A 21 5.74 13.57 -13.86
CA SER A 21 4.97 12.62 -14.67
C SER A 21 3.97 11.81 -13.84
N GLY A 22 4.20 11.73 -12.52
CA GLY A 22 3.46 10.90 -11.58
C GLY A 22 3.62 9.39 -11.78
N GLU A 23 4.52 8.96 -12.67
CA GLU A 23 4.71 7.54 -13.02
C GLU A 23 5.18 6.72 -11.82
N ARG A 24 6.06 7.27 -10.98
CA ARG A 24 6.58 6.57 -9.80
C ARG A 24 5.48 6.23 -8.80
N LEU A 25 4.53 7.15 -8.58
CA LEU A 25 3.40 6.89 -7.67
C LEU A 25 2.39 5.91 -8.28
N ARG A 26 2.15 5.98 -9.60
CA ARG A 26 1.31 4.98 -10.29
C ARG A 26 1.91 3.57 -10.23
N ASN A 27 3.22 3.45 -10.44
CA ASN A 27 3.94 2.18 -10.34
C ASN A 27 3.90 1.62 -8.91
N LEU A 28 4.01 2.51 -7.90
CA LEU A 28 3.86 2.12 -6.50
C LEU A 28 2.44 1.63 -6.19
N GLU A 29 1.40 2.32 -6.68
CA GLU A 29 0.01 1.90 -6.53
C GLU A 29 -0.22 0.50 -7.16
N ALA A 30 0.28 0.29 -8.38
CA ALA A 30 0.18 -0.99 -9.07
C ALA A 30 0.89 -2.13 -8.32
N ALA A 31 2.07 -1.86 -7.75
CA ALA A 31 2.80 -2.85 -6.95
C ALA A 31 2.06 -3.21 -5.65
N LEU A 32 1.44 -2.22 -4.99
CA LEU A 32 0.62 -2.46 -3.80
C LEU A 32 -0.64 -3.27 -4.15
N ASP A 33 -1.30 -2.99 -5.27
CA ASP A 33 -2.45 -3.76 -5.73
C ASP A 33 -2.07 -5.23 -6.04
N ALA A 34 -0.99 -5.44 -6.78
CA ALA A 34 -0.49 -6.79 -7.07
C ALA A 34 -0.15 -7.56 -5.78
N THR A 35 0.40 -6.87 -4.78
CA THR A 35 0.69 -7.47 -3.47
C THR A 35 -0.59 -7.86 -2.74
N ALA A 36 -1.62 -7.01 -2.75
CA ALA A 36 -2.93 -7.31 -2.15
C ALA A 36 -3.57 -8.55 -2.79
N GLN A 37 -3.48 -8.68 -4.12
CA GLN A 37 -3.96 -9.87 -4.84
C GLN A 37 -3.20 -11.14 -4.43
N GLN A 38 -1.87 -11.08 -4.31
CA GLN A 38 -1.07 -12.21 -3.85
C GLN A 38 -1.43 -12.64 -2.41
N ILE A 39 -1.72 -11.67 -1.53
CA ILE A 39 -2.17 -11.97 -0.16
C ILE A 39 -3.50 -12.72 -0.18
N ARG A 40 -4.45 -12.33 -1.04
CA ARG A 40 -5.73 -13.05 -1.19
C ARG A 40 -5.54 -14.48 -1.68
N VAL A 41 -4.60 -14.71 -2.61
CA VAL A 41 -4.25 -16.07 -3.05
C VAL A 41 -3.72 -16.90 -1.88
N ARG A 42 -2.80 -16.35 -1.07
CA ARG A 42 -2.27 -17.04 0.12
C ARG A 42 -3.32 -17.27 1.19
N TRP A 43 -4.21 -16.30 1.42
CA TRP A 43 -5.36 -16.43 2.31
C TRP A 43 -6.26 -17.60 1.92
N SER A 44 -6.55 -17.75 0.63
CA SER A 44 -7.38 -18.85 0.12
C SER A 44 -6.71 -20.22 0.28
N ALA A 45 -5.37 -20.27 0.25
CA ALA A 45 -4.59 -21.49 0.45
C ALA A 45 -4.38 -21.85 1.93
N ALA A 46 -4.67 -20.94 2.86
CA ALA A 46 -4.45 -21.16 4.29
C ALA A 46 -5.44 -22.20 4.86
N SER A 47 -4.89 -23.16 5.60
CA SER A 47 -5.61 -24.29 6.20
C SER A 47 -6.19 -24.01 7.59
N ASP A 48 -5.74 -22.94 8.26
CA ASP A 48 -6.16 -22.61 9.61
C ASP A 48 -6.64 -21.15 9.73
N GLN A 49 -7.46 -20.89 10.76
CA GLN A 49 -8.09 -19.60 10.96
C GLN A 49 -7.09 -18.51 11.41
N THR A 50 -6.02 -18.88 12.12
CA THR A 50 -5.00 -17.94 12.58
C THR A 50 -4.28 -17.34 11.38
N SER A 51 -3.79 -18.19 10.47
CA SER A 51 -3.17 -17.76 9.21
C SER A 51 -4.11 -16.90 8.36
N ARG A 52 -5.40 -17.24 8.29
CA ARG A 52 -6.41 -16.41 7.59
C ARG A 52 -6.59 -15.04 8.24
N ASN A 53 -6.58 -14.96 9.56
CA ASN A 53 -6.64 -13.68 10.27
C ASN A 53 -5.40 -12.84 9.99
N ASP A 54 -4.21 -13.43 10.02
CA ASP A 54 -2.95 -12.73 9.73
C ASP A 54 -2.94 -12.17 8.29
N PHE A 55 -3.39 -12.95 7.32
CA PHE A 55 -3.52 -12.48 5.94
C PHE A 55 -4.58 -11.39 5.77
N ASN A 56 -5.67 -11.41 6.54
CA ASN A 56 -6.65 -10.31 6.52
C ASN A 56 -6.03 -9.00 7.04
N VAL A 57 -5.31 -9.05 8.16
CA VAL A 57 -4.60 -7.88 8.71
C VAL A 57 -3.59 -7.34 7.70
N LEU A 58 -2.82 -8.22 7.05
CA LEU A 58 -1.84 -7.81 6.04
C LEU A 58 -2.51 -7.21 4.80
N HIS A 59 -3.60 -7.80 4.33
CA HIS A 59 -4.38 -7.28 3.20
C HIS A 59 -4.91 -5.88 3.48
N ASP A 60 -5.46 -5.66 4.67
CA ASP A 60 -6.02 -4.37 5.07
C ASP A 60 -4.93 -3.31 5.19
N GLY A 61 -3.76 -3.67 5.73
CA GLY A 61 -2.59 -2.79 5.78
C GLY A 61 -2.08 -2.37 4.40
N ILE A 62 -1.97 -3.31 3.45
CA ILE A 62 -1.56 -3.00 2.06
C ILE A 62 -2.62 -2.15 1.36
N THR A 63 -3.90 -2.43 1.58
CA THR A 63 -5.00 -1.63 1.02
C THR A 63 -4.97 -0.19 1.55
N ALA A 64 -4.73 -0.01 2.85
CA ALA A 64 -4.57 1.32 3.44
C ALA A 64 -3.37 2.07 2.85
N ALA A 65 -2.21 1.39 2.69
CA ALA A 65 -1.04 1.98 2.05
C ALA A 65 -1.33 2.42 0.60
N ARG A 66 -2.03 1.58 -0.17
CA ARG A 66 -2.47 1.91 -1.55
C ARG A 66 -3.32 3.16 -1.57
N ASN A 67 -4.30 3.26 -0.66
CA ASN A 67 -5.18 4.43 -0.57
C ASN A 67 -4.43 5.72 -0.22
N ILE A 68 -3.41 5.66 0.65
CA ILE A 68 -2.55 6.81 0.96
C ILE A 68 -1.79 7.27 -0.29
N VAL A 69 -1.19 6.34 -1.04
CA VAL A 69 -0.46 6.65 -2.28
C VAL A 69 -1.39 7.26 -3.32
N ALA A 70 -2.56 6.67 -3.55
CA ALA A 70 -3.56 7.16 -4.49
C ALA A 70 -4.06 8.56 -4.10
N HIS A 71 -4.32 8.80 -2.81
CA HIS A 71 -4.70 10.11 -2.31
C HIS A 71 -3.61 11.16 -2.60
N ILE A 72 -2.35 10.87 -2.25
CA ILE A 72 -1.25 11.80 -2.48
C ILE A 72 -1.04 12.05 -3.98
N ALA A 73 -1.14 11.02 -4.82
CA ALA A 73 -1.05 11.15 -6.27
C ALA A 73 -2.12 12.11 -6.84
N GLY A 74 -3.35 12.04 -6.31
CA GLY A 74 -4.48 12.87 -6.73
C GLY A 74 -4.53 14.30 -6.17
N MET A 75 -3.68 14.66 -5.19
CA MET A 75 -3.62 16.04 -4.68
C MET A 75 -3.19 17.01 -5.78
N SER A 76 -3.78 18.20 -5.85
CA SER A 76 -3.38 19.27 -6.78
C SER A 76 -2.33 20.18 -6.16
#